data_AF-A0A3B9PJY0-F1
#
_entry.id   AF-A0A3B9PJY0-F1
#
_cell.length_a   1.000
_cell.length_b   1.000
_cell.length_c   1.000
_cell.angle_alpha   90.00
_cell.angle_beta   90.00
_cell.angle_gamma   90.00
#
_symmetry.space_group_name_H-M   'P 1'
#
loop_
_entity.id
_entity.type
_entity.pdbx_description
1 polymer ?
#
loop_
_entity_poly.entity_id
_entity_poly.type
_entity_poly.pdbx_seq_one_letter_code
_entity_poly.pdbx_strand_id
1 'polypeptide(L)' 'MPQADIRSFFDAPTNTVTHVVSDPATARAAIIDSVLDYDPKSGHTSRASADAVIAYV' A
#
# COMPACT_ATOMS: atom_id res chain seq x y z
N MET A 1 -1.07 -1.82 26.08
CA MET A 1 -1.40 -0.86 25.01
C MET A 1 -1.92 -1.66 23.84
N PRO A 2 -2.99 -1.24 23.14
CA PRO A 2 -3.39 -1.92 21.91
C PRO A 2 -2.22 -1.86 20.93
N GLN A 3 -1.88 -3.00 20.33
CA GLN A 3 -0.83 -3.09 19.32
C GLN A 3 -1.48 -2.99 17.95
N ALA A 4 -0.92 -2.14 17.09
CA ALA A 4 -1.37 -2.05 15.71
C ALA A 4 -0.88 -3.27 14.91
N ASP A 5 -1.73 -3.74 13.99
CA ASP A 5 -1.34 -4.69 12.97
C ASP A 5 -0.72 -3.94 11.79
N ILE A 6 0.40 -4.45 11.26
CA ILE A 6 1.14 -3.82 10.17
C ILE A 6 1.30 -4.82 9.04
N ARG A 7 0.81 -4.45 7.86
CA ARG A 7 1.02 -5.18 6.61
C ARG A 7 1.81 -4.29 5.64
N SER A 8 2.86 -4.85 5.04
CA SER A 8 3.73 -4.14 4.09
C SER A 8 3.62 -4.74 2.69
N PHE A 9 3.69 -3.89 1.67
CA PHE A 9 3.69 -4.23 0.25
C PHE A 9 4.92 -3.58 -0.39
N PHE A 10 5.79 -4.41 -0.98
CA PHE A 10 7.01 -3.93 -1.61
C PHE A 10 6.82 -3.77 -3.12
N ASP A 11 7.09 -2.57 -3.62
CA ASP A 11 7.22 -2.29 -5.05
C ASP A 11 8.70 -2.33 -5.45
N ALA A 12 9.09 -3.38 -6.17
CA ALA A 12 10.47 -3.54 -6.62
C ALA A 12 10.92 -2.48 -7.66
N PRO A 13 10.08 -2.04 -8.61
CA PRO A 13 10.41 -0.95 -9.53
C PRO A 13 10.91 0.34 -8.86
N THR A 14 10.27 0.81 -7.79
CA THR A 14 10.66 2.06 -7.09
C THR A 14 11.41 1.81 -5.79
N ASN A 15 11.47 0.57 -5.31
CA ASN A 15 11.89 0.20 -3.95
C ASN A 15 11.03 0.86 -2.84
N THR A 16 9.81 1.26 -3.15
CA THR A 16 8.85 1.78 -2.16
C THR A 16 8.27 0.62 -1.34
N VAL A 17 8.04 0.86 -0.05
CA VAL A 17 7.27 -0.04 0.81
C VAL A 17 6.00 0.69 1.26
N THR A 18 4.86 0.31 0.71
CA THR A 18 3.56 0.80 1.20
C THR A 18 3.17 0.03 2.45
N HIS A 19 2.71 0.73 3.49
CA HIS A 19 2.27 0.13 4.74
C HIS A 19 0.77 0.36 4.97
N VAL A 20 0.08 -0.68 5.42
CA VAL A 20 -1.23 -0.59 6.06
C VAL A 20 -1.03 -0.79 7.55
N VAL A 21 -1.38 0.24 8.32
CA VAL A 21 -1.36 0.21 9.80
C VAL A 21 -2.79 0.23 10.28
N SER A 22 -3.24 -0.83 10.95
CA SER A 22 -4.64 -0.99 11.38
C SER A 22 -4.80 -1.25 12.87
N ASP A 23 -5.85 -0.69 13.45
CA ASP A 23 -6.31 -1.00 14.80
C ASP A 23 -7.37 -2.12 14.76
N PRO A 24 -7.06 -3.33 15.25
CA PRO A 24 -8.00 -4.46 15.20
C PRO A 24 -9.25 -4.24 16.07
N ALA A 25 -9.22 -3.33 17.05
CA ALA A 25 -10.38 -3.06 17.90
C ALA A 25 -11.43 -2.16 17.22
N THR A 26 -10.99 -1.24 16.34
CA THR A 26 -11.89 -0.26 15.70
C THR A 26 -12.02 -0.44 14.19
N ALA A 27 -11.22 -1.34 13.59
CA ALA A 27 -11.10 -1.52 12.14
C ALA A 27 -10.69 -0.24 11.39
N ARG A 28 -10.12 0.75 12.08
CA ARG A 28 -9.55 1.94 11.44
C ARG A 28 -8.15 1.59 10.92
N ALA A 29 -7.84 2.07 9.72
CA ALA A 29 -6.54 1.86 9.10
C ALA A 29 -5.99 3.15 8.48
N ALA A 30 -4.67 3.23 8.40
CA ALA A 30 -3.94 4.22 7.62
C ALA A 30 -3.12 3.50 6.55
N ILE A 31 -3.17 4.02 5.32
CA ILE A 31 -2.31 3.62 4.21
C ILE A 31 -1.20 4.66 4.10
N ILE A 32 0.05 4.22 4.15
CA ILE A 32 1.23 5.09 4.17
C ILE A 32 2.07 4.79 2.93
N ASP A 33 2.42 5.85 2.19
CA ASP A 33 3.29 5.82 1.01
C ASP A 33 2.79 4.90 -0.12
N SER A 34 1.55 5.14 -0.57
CA SER A 34 0.91 4.36 -1.64
C SER A 34 1.54 4.60 -3.00
N VAL A 35 1.67 3.53 -3.81
CA VAL A 35 2.22 3.59 -5.17
C VAL A 35 1.11 3.65 -6.23
N LEU A 36 1.23 4.61 -7.15
CA LEU A 36 0.61 4.56 -8.47
C LEU A 36 1.68 4.14 -9.48
N ASP A 37 1.52 2.96 -10.06
CA ASP A 37 2.52 2.40 -10.98
C ASP A 37 2.64 3.28 -12.22
N TYR A 38 3.86 3.52 -12.69
CA TYR A 38 4.13 4.36 -13.85
C TYR A 38 5.23 3.76 -14.73
N ASP A 39 4.96 3.66 -16.04
CA ASP A 39 5.98 3.34 -17.04
C ASP A 39 6.50 4.62 -17.71
N PRO A 40 7.75 5.04 -17.44
CA PRO A 40 8.32 6.26 -17.99
C PRO A 40 8.54 6.21 -19.51
N LYS A 41 8.55 5.03 -20.14
CA LYS A 41 8.76 4.90 -21.59
C LYS A 41 7.49 5.21 -22.39
N SER A 42 6.33 4.88 -21.84
CA SER A 42 5.03 5.06 -22.49
C SER A 42 4.17 6.15 -21.86
N GLY A 43 4.48 6.59 -20.65
CA GLY A 43 3.65 7.52 -19.88
C GLY A 43 2.39 6.86 -19.30
N HIS A 44 2.25 5.53 -19.41
CA HIS A 44 1.11 4.82 -18.87
C HIS A 44 1.19 4.70 -17.35
N THR A 45 0.01 4.79 -16.72
CA THR A 45 -0.17 4.45 -15.32
C THR A 45 -0.90 3.12 -15.17
N SER A 46 -0.64 2.42 -14.07
CA SER A 46 -1.39 1.24 -13.63
C SER A 46 -1.73 1.39 -12.15
N ARG A 47 -2.76 0.67 -11.71
CA ARG A 47 -3.22 0.66 -10.31
C ARG A 47 -2.90 -0.64 -9.59
N ALA A 48 -2.09 -1.51 -10.18
CA ALA A 48 -1.84 -2.85 -9.65
C ALA A 48 -1.32 -2.84 -8.21
N SER A 49 -0.38 -1.94 -7.89
CA SER A 49 0.13 -1.78 -6.51
C SER A 49 -0.95 -1.28 -5.54
N ALA A 50 -1.74 -0.28 -5.94
CA ALA A 50 -2.83 0.26 -5.11
C ALA A 50 -3.98 -0.75 -4.94
N ASP A 51 -4.32 -1.51 -5.98
CA ASP A 51 -5.37 -2.52 -5.96
C ASP A 51 -5.00 -3.69 -5.03
N ALA A 52 -3.71 -4.03 -4.93
CA ALA A 52 -3.23 -5.01 -3.96
C ALA A 52 -3.44 -4.56 -2.49
N VAL A 53 -3.31 -3.26 -2.23
CA VAL A 53 -3.61 -2.67 -0.92
C VAL A 53 -5.11 -2.66 -0.66
N ILE A 54 -5.92 -2.25 -1.65
CA ILE A 54 -7.39 -2.25 -1.55
C ILE A 54 -7.92 -3.65 -1.28
N ALA A 55 -7.35 -4.69 -1.90
CA ALA A 55 -7.79 -6.08 -1.69
C ALA A 55 -7.50 -6.61 -0.27
N TYR A 56 -6.60 -5.96 0.47
CA TYR A 56 -6.29 -6.31 1.86
C TYR A 56 -7.16 -5.57 2.88
N VAL A 57 -7.60 -4.34 2.55
CA VAL A 57 -8.36 -3.45 3.44
C VAL A 57 -9.85 -3.76 3.45
#